data_AF-A0AAV2ICR4-F1
#
_entry.id   AF-A0AAV2ICR4-F1
#
_cell.length_a   1.000
_cell.length_b   1.000
_cell.length_c   1.000
_cell.angle_alpha   90.00
_cell.angle_beta   90.00
_cell.angle_gamma   90.00
#
_symmetry.space_group_name_H-M   'P 1'
#
loop_
_entity.id
_entity.type
_entity.pdbx_description
1 polymer ?
#
loop_
_entity_poly.entity_id
_entity_poly.type
_entity_poly.pdbx_seq_one_letter_code
_entity_poly.pdbx_strand_id
1 'polypeptide(L)' 'MKPGIRVVRGPDWTYEDQDGGEGHVGTVVEIGGQSGSQTPEKHVTVVWDSGARHQYRAGHEEAYDLHVYDSAPCG' A
#
# COMPACT_ATOMS: atom_id res chain seq x y z
N MET A 1 -6.19 0.09 -8.74
CA MET A 1 -5.47 1.02 -7.82
C MET A 1 -4.84 2.13 -8.66
N LYS A 2 -4.58 3.33 -8.11
CA LYS A 2 -3.84 4.42 -8.75
C LYS A 2 -2.79 4.97 -7.78
N PRO A 3 -1.66 5.54 -8.26
CA PRO A 3 -0.74 6.28 -7.39
C PRO A 3 -1.47 7.46 -6.71
N GLY A 4 -1.03 7.84 -5.52
CA GLY A 4 -1.63 8.89 -4.69
C GLY A 4 -2.76 8.40 -3.77
N ILE A 5 -3.15 7.13 -3.85
CA ILE A 5 -4.14 6.55 -2.93
C ILE A 5 -3.51 6.37 -1.54
N ARG A 6 -4.29 6.75 -0.52
CA ARG A 6 -3.95 6.53 0.88
C ARG A 6 -4.31 5.11 1.29
N VAL A 7 -3.44 4.46 2.04
CA VAL A 7 -3.59 3.06 2.44
C VAL A 7 -3.20 2.86 3.90
N VAL A 8 -3.75 1.82 4.51
CA VAL A 8 -3.37 1.30 5.83
C VAL A 8 -3.05 -0.19 5.70
N ARG A 9 -2.42 -0.79 6.72
CA ARG A 9 -2.26 -2.24 6.77
C ARG A 9 -3.61 -2.97 6.70
N GLY A 10 -3.64 -4.06 5.94
CA GLY A 10 -4.81 -4.88 5.67
C GLY A 10 -4.82 -6.19 6.46
N PRO A 11 -5.81 -7.07 6.21
CA PRO A 11 -6.01 -8.31 6.95
C PRO A 11 -4.92 -9.36 6.71
N ASP A 12 -4.30 -9.37 5.53
CA ASP A 12 -3.25 -10.32 5.17
C ASP A 12 -1.83 -9.85 5.54
N TRP A 13 -1.73 -8.71 6.25
CA TRP A 13 -0.45 -8.09 6.59
C TRP A 13 0.41 -8.96 7.50
N THR A 14 1.64 -9.25 7.06
CA THR A 14 2.63 -10.04 7.83
C THR A 14 3.97 -9.33 8.00
N TYR A 15 4.02 -8.01 7.83
CA TYR A 15 5.27 -7.22 7.77
C TYR A 15 5.59 -6.47 9.07
N GLU A 16 5.15 -7.00 10.21
CA GLU A 16 5.35 -6.39 11.55
C GLU A 16 4.91 -4.91 11.55
N ASP A 17 5.74 -3.99 12.04
CA ASP A 17 5.45 -2.55 12.07
C ASP A 17 6.24 -1.76 11.02
N GLN A 18 6.47 -2.33 9.83
CA GLN A 18 7.08 -1.60 8.71
C GLN A 18 6.27 -0.37 8.26
N ASP A 19 4.97 -0.36 8.55
CA ASP A 19 4.08 0.78 8.37
C ASP A 19 4.21 1.85 9.46
N GLY A 20 4.91 1.54 10.56
CA GLY A 20 5.05 2.40 11.73
C GLY A 20 4.13 2.03 12.91
N GLY A 21 3.33 0.96 12.79
CA GLY A 21 2.39 0.55 13.84
C GLY A 21 0.92 0.72 13.45
N GLU A 22 0.02 0.14 14.26
CA GLU A 22 -1.40 0.06 13.91
C GLU A 22 -2.03 1.44 13.71
N GLY A 23 -2.77 1.60 12.60
CA GLY A 23 -3.41 2.85 12.23
C GLY A 23 -2.53 3.84 11.46
N HIS A 24 -1.28 3.50 11.16
CA HIS A 24 -0.45 4.33 10.29
C HIS A 24 -0.90 4.27 8.84
N VAL A 25 -0.83 5.43 8.20
CA VAL A 25 -1.26 5.63 6.82
C VAL A 25 -0.04 5.80 5.93
N GLY A 26 -0.12 5.23 4.74
CA GLY A 26 0.87 5.39 3.68
C GLY A 26 0.23 5.83 2.38
N THR A 27 1.07 6.17 1.40
CA THR A 27 0.66 6.59 0.07
C THR A 27 1.23 5.62 -0.96
N VAL A 28 0.37 5.10 -1.85
CA VAL A 28 0.82 4.32 -3.00
C VAL A 28 1.55 5.24 -3.97
N VAL A 29 2.82 4.96 -4.24
CA VAL A 29 3.64 5.75 -5.18
C VAL A 29 3.87 5.04 -6.50
N GLU A 30 3.77 3.70 -6.53
CA GLU A 30 3.95 2.90 -7.75
C GLU A 30 3.04 1.68 -7.74
N ILE A 31 2.54 1.29 -8.91
CA ILE A 31 1.72 0.10 -9.10
C ILE A 31 2.40 -0.83 -10.09
N GLY A 32 2.60 -2.06 -9.64
CA GLY A 32 3.23 -3.09 -10.45
C GLY A 32 2.40 -3.55 -11.63
N GLY A 33 3.09 -4.00 -12.67
CA GLY A 33 2.45 -4.42 -13.94
C GLY A 33 2.09 -3.28 -14.88
N GLN A 34 2.37 -2.02 -14.51
CA GLN A 34 2.28 -0.90 -15.44
C GLN A 34 3.54 -0.80 -16.30
N SER A 35 3.40 -0.32 -17.55
CA SER A 35 4.53 -0.12 -18.45
C SER A 35 5.54 0.86 -17.83
N GLY A 36 6.77 0.39 -17.59
CA GLY A 36 7.82 1.18 -16.94
C GLY A 36 7.89 1.06 -15.40
N SER A 37 7.01 0.28 -14.76
CA SER A 37 7.09 0.00 -13.32
C SER A 37 8.25 -0.94 -12.99
N GLN A 38 8.98 -0.65 -11.91
CA GLN A 38 9.98 -1.59 -11.36
C GLN A 38 9.35 -2.57 -10.37
N THR A 39 8.15 -2.25 -9.88
CA THR A 39 7.32 -3.13 -9.06
C THR A 39 6.73 -4.28 -9.91
N PRO A 40 6.81 -5.55 -9.47
CA PRO A 40 6.22 -6.71 -10.15
C PRO A 40 4.69 -6.66 -10.15
N GLU A 41 4.05 -7.37 -11.07
CA GLU A 41 2.59 -7.47 -11.15
C GLU A 41 1.97 -7.83 -9.78
N LYS A 42 0.78 -7.26 -9.54
CA LYS A 42 0.00 -7.48 -8.30
C LYS A 42 0.71 -7.06 -7.00
N HIS A 43 1.73 -6.21 -7.11
CA HIS A 43 2.36 -5.53 -5.99
C HIS A 43 2.23 -4.02 -6.14
N VAL A 44 2.37 -3.30 -5.02
CA VAL A 44 2.42 -1.84 -5.00
C VAL A 44 3.54 -1.36 -4.10
N THR A 45 4.18 -0.26 -4.47
CA THR A 45 5.12 0.44 -3.59
C THR A 45 4.38 1.51 -2.81
N VAL A 46 4.54 1.50 -1.49
CA VAL A 46 3.97 2.46 -0.55
C VAL A 46 5.09 3.23 0.13
N VAL A 47 4.88 4.54 0.27
CA VAL A 47 5.65 5.39 1.19
C VAL A 47 4.76 5.70 2.38
N TRP A 48 5.14 5.20 3.55
CA TRP A 48 4.48 5.48 4.82
C TRP A 48 4.77 6.91 5.28
N ASP A 49 3.86 7.50 6.05
CA ASP A 49 4.05 8.86 6.57
C ASP A 49 5.25 8.98 7.52
N SER A 50 5.72 7.85 8.08
CA SER A 50 6.98 7.74 8.82
C SER A 50 8.23 7.96 7.95
N GLY A 51 8.08 7.97 6.63
CA GLY A 51 9.16 8.07 5.63
C GLY A 51 9.67 6.72 5.14
N ALA A 52 9.19 5.61 5.69
CA ALA A 52 9.55 4.27 5.25
C ALA A 52 8.96 3.96 3.86
N ARG A 53 9.77 3.38 2.96
CA ARG A 53 9.34 2.98 1.61
C ARG A 53 9.46 1.47 1.46
N HIS A 54 8.33 0.82 1.19
CA HIS A 54 8.26 -0.64 1.09
C HIS A 54 7.27 -1.07 0.01
N GLN A 55 7.37 -2.34 -0.40
CA GLN A 55 6.52 -2.94 -1.42
C GLN A 55 5.66 -4.04 -0.79
N TYR A 56 4.37 -4.07 -1.16
CA TYR A 56 3.37 -4.97 -0.58
C TYR A 56 2.53 -5.65 -1.65
N ARG A 57 1.87 -6.76 -1.29
CA ARG A 57 0.98 -7.49 -2.19
C ARG A 57 -0.37 -6.78 -2.25
N ALA A 58 -0.87 -6.62 -3.46
CA ALA A 58 -2.18 -6.09 -3.77
C ALA A 58 -2.91 -7.05 -4.70
N GLY A 59 -2.99 -8.33 -4.30
CA GLY A 59 -3.62 -9.43 -5.05
C GLY A 59 -2.66 -10.54 -5.51
N HIS A 60 -1.37 -10.46 -5.16
CA HIS A 60 -0.44 -11.59 -5.36
C HIS A 60 -0.79 -12.72 -4.39
N GLU A 61 -0.89 -13.96 -4.88
CA GLU A 61 -1.34 -15.13 -4.09
C GLU A 61 -2.69 -14.92 -3.39
N GLU A 62 -3.59 -14.14 -3.99
CA GLU A 62 -4.90 -13.81 -3.41
C GLU A 62 -4.82 -13.06 -2.06
N ALA A 63 -3.63 -12.56 -1.69
CA ALA A 63 -3.39 -11.79 -0.48
C ALA A 63 -3.46 -10.28 -0.75
N TYR A 64 -4.09 -9.56 0.19
CA TYR A 64 -4.26 -8.12 0.17
C TYR A 64 -3.72 -7.52 1.47
N ASP A 65 -2.41 -7.22 1.45
CA ASP A 65 -1.71 -6.68 2.62
C ASP A 65 -2.12 -5.25 2.97
N LEU A 66 -2.82 -4.56 2.06
CA LEU A 66 -3.19 -3.16 2.20
C LEU A 66 -4.70 -2.96 2.06
N HIS A 67 -5.22 -2.00 2.80
CA HIS A 67 -6.57 -1.48 2.62
C HIS A 67 -6.53 -0.04 2.16
N VAL A 68 -7.45 0.32 1.26
CA VAL A 68 -7.62 1.72 0.84
C VAL A 68 -8.19 2.49 2.01
N TYR A 69 -7.46 3.52 2.45
CA TYR A 69 -7.92 4.46 3.44
C TYR A 69 -8.75 5.54 2.74
N ASP A 70 -10.06 5.37 2.77
CA ASP A 70 -11.00 6.39 2.32
C ASP A 70 -11.33 7.30 3.51
N SER A 71 -10.77 8.51 3.50
CA SER A 71 -11.30 9.59 4.34
C SER A 71 -12.38 10.26 3.52
N ALA A 72 -13.63 9.80 3.68
CA ALA A 72 -14.76 10.45 3.04
C ALA A 72 -14.65 11.97 3.27
N PRO A 73 -14.81 12.81 2.23
CA PRO A 73 -14.82 14.24 2.43
C PRO A 73 -15.97 14.56 3.40
N CYS A 74 -15.65 15.20 4.53
CA CYS A 74 -16.67 15.84 5.35
C CYS A 74 -17.16 17.07 4.58
N GLY A 75 -18.26 16.90 3.84
CA GLY A 75 -18.96 17.94 3.09
C GLY A 75 -20.43 17.96 3.45
#